data_AF-A0A8I0P7G9-F1
#
_entry.id   AF-A0A8I0P7G9-F1
#
_cell.length_a   1.000
_cell.length_b   1.000
_cell.length_c   1.000
_cell.angle_alpha   90.00
_cell.angle_beta   90.00
_cell.angle_gamma   90.00
#
_symmetry.space_group_name_H-M   'P 1'
#
loop_
_entity.id
_entity.type
_entity.pdbx_description
1 polymer ?
#
loop_
_entity_poly.entity_id
_entity_poly.type
_entity_poly.pdbx_seq_one_letter_code
_entity_poly.pdbx_strand_id
1 'polypeptide(L)'
;MIAEPDFRLADFEPADAASELAESSVWAGDLTVLAEHHTTPEGTHSYLVAHDRSMPWGVPGDPALVAIKITRDLRERTFTFETANHASLAFAQNWLIEHGCPPEQIAQAKGDSLKPADDLTLWIEQQIRESGTRYKVLDSWTSDYAPSETWTLTRDSSAAQAPIRVFLEEGNPDAHTYTMREGAFADEAAARHWLEDRSSPLPQPPDYRGEAAARLTRAALTRSSGASAIPKAGLDTGNAPSAGTGQRPTPRRPM
;
A
#
# COMPACT_ATOMS: atom_id res chain seq x y z
N MET A 1 -22.65 2.38 -1.89
CA MET A 1 -22.59 3.73 -1.30
C MET A 1 -21.28 3.81 -0.56
N ILE A 2 -20.36 4.66 -1.02
CA ILE A 2 -19.15 4.98 -0.28
C ILE A 2 -19.61 5.98 0.79
N ALA A 3 -19.36 5.68 2.06
CA ALA A 3 -19.70 6.60 3.13
C ALA A 3 -18.70 7.76 3.08
N GLU A 4 -19.21 8.99 2.97
CA GLU A 4 -18.38 10.18 3.20
C GLU A 4 -17.79 10.12 4.61
N PRO A 5 -16.53 10.57 4.80
CA PRO A 5 -15.92 10.60 6.11
C PRO A 5 -16.71 11.51 7.07
N ASP A 6 -17.18 10.97 8.19
CA ASP A 6 -17.77 11.76 9.26
C ASP A 6 -16.68 12.20 10.25
N PHE A 7 -16.18 13.42 10.06
CA PHE A 7 -15.21 14.00 10.98
C PHE A 7 -15.83 14.51 12.28
N ARG A 8 -17.15 14.50 12.50
CA ARG A 8 -17.80 14.94 13.75
C ARG A 8 -17.35 16.32 14.24
N LEU A 9 -17.33 17.30 13.35
CA LEU A 9 -16.82 18.66 13.61
C LEU A 9 -17.89 19.75 13.64
N ALA A 10 -19.15 19.47 13.32
CA ALA A 10 -20.20 20.45 12.97
C ALA A 10 -20.39 21.66 13.92
N ASP A 11 -19.85 21.57 15.13
CA ASP A 11 -20.07 22.47 16.26
C ASP A 11 -18.75 23.08 16.81
N PHE A 12 -17.61 22.74 16.19
CA PHE A 12 -16.27 23.14 16.60
C PHE A 12 -15.62 24.02 15.52
N GLU A 13 -14.83 24.99 15.98
CA GLU A 13 -14.00 25.83 15.11
C GLU A 13 -12.56 25.31 15.08
N PRO A 14 -11.78 25.55 14.01
CA PRO A 14 -10.35 25.24 14.02
C PRO A 14 -9.64 25.97 15.17
N ALA A 15 -8.80 25.26 15.92
CA ALA A 15 -8.00 25.85 16.99
C ALA A 15 -6.93 26.82 16.45
N ASP A 16 -6.51 26.61 15.20
CA ASP A 16 -5.51 27.40 14.49
C ASP A 16 -5.67 27.28 12.96
N ALA A 17 -4.96 28.15 12.22
CA ALA A 17 -4.98 28.16 10.76
C ALA A 17 -4.40 26.88 10.13
N ALA A 18 -3.54 26.15 10.86
CA ALA A 18 -3.00 24.88 10.37
C ALA A 18 -4.08 23.80 10.35
N SER A 19 -4.93 23.77 11.37
CA SER A 19 -6.07 22.86 11.49
C SER A 19 -7.14 23.17 10.43
N GLU A 20 -7.43 24.45 10.19
CA GLU A 20 -8.36 24.88 9.13
C GLU A 20 -7.86 24.46 7.74
N LEU A 21 -6.56 24.68 7.47
CA LEU A 21 -5.94 24.30 6.20
C LEU A 21 -5.91 22.77 6.02
N ALA A 22 -5.57 22.02 7.07
CA ALA A 22 -5.53 20.56 7.03
C ALA A 22 -6.92 19.97 6.79
N GLU A 23 -7.94 20.44 7.50
CA GLU A 23 -9.34 20.06 7.25
C GLU A 23 -9.75 20.36 5.80
N SER A 24 -9.53 21.60 5.34
CA SER A 24 -9.92 22.04 4.00
C SER A 24 -9.25 21.21 2.90
N SER A 25 -7.96 20.88 3.08
CA SER A 25 -7.20 20.07 2.14
C SER A 25 -7.73 18.65 2.05
N VAL A 26 -8.08 18.05 3.20
CA VAL A 26 -8.65 16.70 3.27
C VAL A 26 -10.05 16.66 2.66
N TRP A 27 -10.91 17.65 2.94
CA TRP A 27 -12.25 17.73 2.34
C TRP A 27 -12.26 17.98 0.84
N ALA A 28 -11.21 18.59 0.29
CA ALA A 28 -11.09 18.78 -1.15
C ALA A 28 -10.82 17.47 -1.90
N GLY A 29 -10.37 16.41 -1.21
CA GLY A 29 -10.08 15.10 -1.79
C GLY A 29 -11.30 14.19 -1.95
N ASP A 30 -11.16 13.13 -2.77
CA ASP A 30 -12.17 12.07 -2.90
C ASP A 30 -11.79 10.91 -1.96
N LEU A 31 -12.24 10.98 -0.71
CA LEU A 31 -11.79 10.09 0.34
C LEU A 31 -12.65 8.83 0.48
N THR A 32 -11.99 7.68 0.52
CA THR A 32 -12.58 6.42 0.97
C THR A 32 -11.96 6.02 2.31
N VAL A 33 -12.75 6.02 3.38
CA VAL A 33 -12.28 5.62 4.72
C VAL A 33 -11.97 4.13 4.73
N LEU A 34 -10.71 3.80 5.05
CA LEU A 34 -10.22 2.44 5.21
C LEU A 34 -10.31 1.97 6.65
N ALA A 35 -9.99 2.81 7.63
CA ALA A 35 -10.10 2.48 9.04
C ALA A 35 -10.46 3.74 9.83
N GLU A 36 -11.24 3.60 10.90
CA GLU A 36 -11.56 4.73 11.76
C GLU A 36 -11.85 4.26 13.19
N HIS A 37 -11.49 5.11 14.13
CA HIS A 37 -11.82 4.98 15.54
C HIS A 37 -12.19 6.34 16.12
N HIS A 38 -13.27 6.38 16.89
CA HIS A 38 -13.67 7.55 17.65
C HIS A 38 -13.70 7.19 19.13
N THR A 39 -13.03 7.97 19.96
CA THR A 39 -13.03 7.73 21.41
C THR A 39 -14.42 7.95 21.97
N THR A 40 -14.95 7.02 22.75
CA THR A 40 -16.26 7.16 23.41
C THR A 40 -16.09 7.39 24.92
N PRO A 41 -17.06 8.03 25.61
CA PRO A 41 -18.34 8.54 25.10
C PRO A 41 -18.25 9.94 24.48
N GLU A 42 -17.21 10.71 24.81
CA GLU A 42 -17.14 12.15 24.55
C GLU A 42 -16.65 12.51 23.14
N GLY A 43 -16.04 11.57 22.40
CA GLY A 43 -15.56 11.87 21.05
C GLY A 43 -14.39 12.85 21.04
N THR A 44 -13.57 12.94 22.08
CA THR A 44 -12.46 13.91 22.13
C THR A 44 -11.41 13.67 21.06
N HIS A 45 -11.26 12.42 20.59
CA HIS A 45 -10.36 12.08 19.50
C HIS A 45 -11.08 11.29 18.40
N SER A 46 -10.73 11.60 17.14
CA SER A 46 -11.00 10.74 15.99
C SER A 46 -9.68 10.37 15.32
N TYR A 47 -9.56 9.12 14.92
CA TYR A 47 -8.43 8.59 14.17
C TYR A 47 -8.98 7.95 12.91
N LEU A 48 -8.48 8.31 11.74
CA LEU A 48 -8.91 7.75 10.46
C LEU A 48 -7.71 7.46 9.57
N VAL A 49 -7.79 6.39 8.78
CA VAL A 49 -7.00 6.22 7.58
C VAL A 49 -7.95 6.25 6.40
N ALA A 50 -7.68 7.12 5.43
CA ALA A 50 -8.45 7.21 4.20
C ALA A 50 -7.54 7.07 2.97
N HIS A 51 -8.09 6.49 1.91
CA HIS A 51 -7.49 6.52 0.58
C HIS A 51 -8.04 7.72 -0.19
N ASP A 52 -7.15 8.61 -0.63
CA ASP A 52 -7.48 9.76 -1.46
C ASP A 52 -7.45 9.37 -2.94
N ARG A 53 -8.64 9.23 -3.51
CA ARG A 53 -8.87 8.85 -4.90
C ARG A 53 -8.73 10.01 -5.88
N SER A 54 -8.52 11.23 -5.39
CA SER A 54 -8.27 12.41 -6.24
C SER A 54 -6.81 12.51 -6.69
N MET A 55 -5.91 11.74 -6.04
CA MET A 55 -4.48 11.68 -6.32
C MET A 55 -4.02 11.27 -7.73
N PRO A 56 -4.83 10.60 -8.59
CA PRO A 56 -4.48 10.44 -10.00
C PRO A 56 -4.30 11.77 -10.76
N TRP A 57 -4.76 12.89 -10.18
CA TRP A 57 -4.57 14.25 -10.70
C TRP A 57 -3.48 15.04 -9.95
N GLY A 58 -2.84 14.44 -8.95
CA GLY A 58 -1.73 14.99 -8.16
C GLY A 58 -0.37 14.74 -8.80
N VAL A 59 0.70 14.78 -8.00
CA VAL A 59 2.05 14.43 -8.48
C VAL A 59 2.13 12.91 -8.63
N PRO A 60 2.46 12.38 -9.83
CA PRO A 60 2.63 10.95 -10.01
C PRO A 60 3.66 10.38 -9.02
N GLY A 61 3.29 9.34 -8.28
CA GLY A 61 4.14 8.77 -7.25
C GLY A 61 3.78 9.18 -5.82
N ASP A 62 2.97 10.23 -5.62
CA ASP A 62 2.64 10.68 -4.27
C ASP A 62 1.82 9.62 -3.50
N PRO A 63 2.00 9.55 -2.17
CA PRO A 63 1.30 8.56 -1.37
C PRO A 63 -0.21 8.82 -1.36
N ALA A 64 -1.01 7.79 -1.67
CA ALA A 64 -2.46 7.90 -1.78
C ALA A 64 -3.23 7.68 -0.47
N LEU A 65 -2.55 7.39 0.64
CA LEU A 65 -3.18 7.21 1.95
C LEU A 65 -2.89 8.40 2.85
N VAL A 66 -3.93 8.88 3.53
CA VAL A 66 -3.82 9.91 4.55
C VAL A 66 -4.24 9.33 5.90
N ALA A 67 -3.34 9.43 6.87
CA ALA A 67 -3.66 9.26 8.29
C ALA A 67 -4.15 10.60 8.86
N ILE A 68 -5.25 10.58 9.60
CA ILE A 68 -5.93 11.76 10.12
C ILE A 68 -6.14 11.56 11.62
N LYS A 69 -5.68 12.53 12.42
CA LYS A 69 -6.01 12.64 13.83
C LYS A 69 -6.71 13.98 14.07
N ILE A 70 -7.86 13.89 14.73
CA ILE A 70 -8.65 15.04 15.15
C ILE A 70 -8.70 15.03 16.67
N THR A 71 -8.33 16.14 17.30
CA THR A 71 -8.48 16.33 18.75
C THR A 71 -9.46 17.47 18.99
N ARG A 72 -10.46 17.27 19.84
CA ARG A 72 -11.49 18.26 20.17
C ARG A 72 -11.31 18.77 21.59
N ASP A 73 -11.25 20.09 21.76
CA ASP A 73 -11.41 20.76 23.04
C ASP A 73 -12.90 21.11 23.24
N LEU A 74 -13.58 20.33 24.08
CA LEU A 74 -15.00 20.51 24.36
C LEU A 74 -15.33 21.82 25.09
N ARG A 75 -14.35 22.41 25.79
CA ARG A 75 -14.55 23.62 26.59
C ARG A 75 -14.49 24.85 25.70
N GLU A 76 -13.45 24.94 24.89
CA GLU A 76 -13.25 26.06 23.97
C GLU A 76 -14.02 25.86 22.66
N ARG A 77 -14.60 24.67 22.45
CA ARG A 77 -15.28 24.25 21.22
C ARG A 77 -14.38 24.43 19.99
N THR A 78 -13.13 24.02 20.14
CA THR A 78 -12.16 24.04 19.05
C THR A 78 -11.63 22.64 18.72
N PHE A 79 -11.06 22.46 17.54
CA PHE A 79 -10.38 21.22 17.16
C PHE A 79 -8.98 21.46 16.59
N THR A 80 -8.07 20.51 16.83
CA THR A 80 -6.84 20.38 16.07
C THR A 80 -6.98 19.27 15.04
N PHE A 81 -6.45 19.50 13.84
CA PHE A 81 -6.52 18.57 12.72
C PHE A 81 -5.10 18.26 12.23
N GLU A 82 -4.63 17.05 12.50
CA GLU A 82 -3.28 16.60 12.15
C GLU A 82 -3.37 15.52 11.06
N THR A 83 -2.53 15.63 10.03
CA THR A 83 -2.49 14.67 8.93
C THR A 83 -1.08 14.21 8.60
N ALA A 84 -0.97 13.00 8.06
CA ALA A 84 0.26 12.48 7.48
C ALA A 84 -0.03 11.58 6.27
N ASN A 85 0.68 11.80 5.17
CA ASN A 85 0.56 10.97 3.97
C ASN A 85 1.49 9.77 4.06
N HIS A 86 0.99 8.61 3.64
CA HIS A 86 1.70 7.33 3.72
C HIS A 86 1.46 6.50 2.47
N ALA A 87 2.49 5.76 2.07
CA ALA A 87 2.41 4.86 0.93
C ALA A 87 1.58 3.61 1.28
N SER A 88 1.83 3.03 2.46
CA SER A 88 1.14 1.80 2.89
C SER A 88 0.24 2.02 4.10
N LEU A 89 -0.80 1.19 4.18
CA LEU A 89 -1.77 1.21 5.27
C LEU A 89 -1.10 0.95 6.63
N ALA A 90 -0.11 0.04 6.68
CA ALA A 90 0.58 -0.28 7.92
C ALA A 90 1.37 0.90 8.49
N PHE A 91 1.99 1.74 7.64
CA PHE A 91 2.66 2.96 8.10
C PHE A 91 1.68 4.03 8.56
N ALA A 92 0.54 4.20 7.87
CA ALA A 92 -0.52 5.10 8.31
C ALA A 92 -1.10 4.69 9.68
N GLN A 93 -1.32 3.38 9.87
CA GLN A 93 -1.77 2.81 11.15
C GLN A 93 -0.73 3.02 12.25
N ASN A 94 0.57 2.77 11.98
CA ASN A 94 1.64 3.02 12.94
C ASN A 94 1.67 4.49 13.38
N TRP A 95 1.52 5.44 12.44
CA TRP A 95 1.46 6.86 12.78
C TRP A 95 0.29 7.16 13.74
N LEU A 96 -0.91 6.66 13.48
CA LEU A 96 -2.05 6.87 14.38
C LEU A 96 -1.84 6.22 15.76
N ILE A 97 -1.23 5.04 15.80
CA ILE A 97 -0.89 4.34 17.04
C ILE A 97 0.10 5.16 17.87
N GLU A 98 1.15 5.70 17.25
CA GLU A 98 2.09 6.61 17.91
C GLU A 98 1.42 7.86 18.46
N HIS A 99 0.33 8.32 17.82
CA HIS A 99 -0.43 9.50 18.24
C HIS A 99 -1.60 9.18 19.17
N GLY A 100 -1.65 7.96 19.74
CA GLY A 100 -2.56 7.60 20.82
C GLY A 100 -3.76 6.74 20.42
N CYS A 101 -3.86 6.30 19.15
CA CYS A 101 -4.90 5.36 18.75
C CYS A 101 -4.62 3.95 19.31
N PRO A 102 -5.60 3.28 19.95
CA PRO A 102 -5.43 1.89 20.35
C PRO A 102 -5.21 0.98 19.12
N PRO A 103 -4.17 0.13 19.08
CA PRO A 103 -3.82 -0.67 17.91
C PRO A 103 -4.97 -1.53 17.39
N GLU A 104 -5.73 -2.17 18.28
CA GLU A 104 -6.83 -3.05 17.95
C GLU A 104 -8.01 -2.34 17.28
N GLN A 105 -8.14 -1.02 17.48
CA GLN A 105 -9.26 -0.23 16.95
C GLN A 105 -9.02 0.26 15.53
N ILE A 106 -7.76 0.30 15.08
CA ILE A 106 -7.38 0.82 13.76
C ILE A 106 -6.73 -0.23 12.85
N ALA A 107 -6.38 -1.41 13.38
CA ALA A 107 -5.70 -2.47 12.63
C ALA A 107 -6.50 -3.04 11.46
N GLN A 108 -7.84 -3.02 11.53
CA GLN A 108 -8.68 -3.65 10.53
C GLN A 108 -9.15 -2.65 9.48
N ALA A 109 -8.75 -2.88 8.22
CA ALA A 109 -9.35 -2.20 7.09
C ALA A 109 -10.83 -2.62 6.94
N LYS A 110 -11.69 -1.64 6.73
CA LYS A 110 -13.09 -1.76 6.35
C LYS A 110 -13.19 -1.84 4.83
N GLY A 111 -14.23 -2.50 4.34
CA GLY A 111 -14.56 -2.56 2.91
C GLY A 111 -13.93 -3.73 2.16
N ASP A 112 -14.07 -3.71 0.83
CA ASP A 112 -13.60 -4.74 -0.11
C ASP A 112 -12.19 -4.43 -0.63
N SER A 113 -11.24 -4.26 0.29
CA SER A 113 -9.83 -4.04 -0.04
C SER A 113 -9.16 -5.35 -0.48
N LEU A 114 -8.05 -5.25 -1.23
CA LEU A 114 -7.18 -6.39 -1.52
C LEU A 114 -6.79 -7.10 -0.21
N LYS A 115 -6.66 -8.42 -0.27
CA LYS A 115 -6.31 -9.22 0.91
C LYS A 115 -4.82 -9.58 0.93
N PRO A 116 -4.18 -9.66 2.10
CA PRO A 116 -2.83 -10.21 2.20
C PRO A 116 -2.75 -11.61 1.58
N ALA A 117 -1.78 -11.83 0.70
CA ALA A 117 -1.64 -13.10 -0.01
C ALA A 117 -1.04 -14.23 0.85
N ASP A 118 -0.32 -13.89 1.92
CA ASP A 118 0.38 -14.86 2.77
C ASP A 118 0.68 -14.36 4.19
N ASP A 119 1.02 -15.30 5.08
CA ASP A 119 1.41 -15.04 6.47
C ASP A 119 2.61 -14.10 6.61
N LEU A 120 3.50 -14.05 5.61
CA LEU A 120 4.66 -13.16 5.65
C LEU A 120 4.20 -11.70 5.52
N THR A 121 3.25 -11.43 4.62
CA THR A 121 2.64 -10.12 4.44
C THR A 121 2.01 -9.63 5.74
N LEU A 122 1.16 -10.47 6.36
CA LEU A 122 0.54 -10.18 7.66
C LEU A 122 1.57 -9.91 8.77
N TRP A 123 2.64 -10.71 8.82
CA TRP A 123 3.69 -10.54 9.83
C TRP A 123 4.47 -9.24 9.64
N ILE A 124 4.83 -8.87 8.41
CA ILE A 124 5.54 -7.61 8.13
C ILE A 124 4.65 -6.41 8.47
N GLU A 125 3.38 -6.42 8.09
CA GLU A 125 2.44 -5.35 8.44
C GLU A 125 2.27 -5.19 9.95
N GLN A 126 2.17 -6.30 10.68
CA GLN A 126 2.11 -6.27 12.13
C GLN A 126 3.40 -5.68 12.72
N GLN A 127 4.57 -6.09 12.21
CA GLN A 127 5.85 -5.52 12.62
C GLN A 127 5.91 -4.01 12.39
N ILE A 128 5.41 -3.50 11.25
CA ILE A 128 5.36 -2.06 10.96
C ILE A 128 4.42 -1.35 11.94
N ARG A 129 3.19 -1.85 12.15
CA ARG A 129 2.20 -1.25 13.07
C ARG A 129 2.70 -1.16 14.52
N GLU A 130 3.46 -2.16 14.96
CA GLU A 130 3.98 -2.26 16.33
C GLU A 130 5.38 -1.62 16.47
N SER A 131 5.92 -1.06 15.39
CA SER A 131 7.31 -0.60 15.35
C SER A 131 7.51 0.72 16.13
N GLY A 132 6.46 1.52 16.28
CA GLY A 132 6.57 2.89 16.76
C GLY A 132 7.65 3.64 15.96
N THR A 133 8.47 4.42 16.66
CA THR A 133 9.48 5.27 16.01
C THR A 133 10.68 4.50 15.42
N ARG A 134 10.66 3.17 15.41
CA ARG A 134 11.75 2.32 14.91
C ARG A 134 12.08 2.63 13.45
N TYR A 135 11.08 2.73 12.59
CA TYR A 135 11.24 2.96 11.15
C TYR A 135 11.04 4.43 10.81
N LYS A 136 12.15 5.15 10.63
CA LYS A 136 12.09 6.51 10.10
C LYS A 136 11.88 6.45 8.59
N VAL A 137 10.73 6.90 8.10
CA VAL A 137 10.45 7.04 6.66
C VAL A 137 11.41 8.08 6.05
N LEU A 138 12.07 7.70 4.96
CA LEU A 138 12.98 8.56 4.20
C LEU A 138 12.35 9.01 2.89
N ASP A 139 11.61 8.10 2.24
CA ASP A 139 10.98 8.33 0.95
C ASP A 139 9.88 7.29 0.71
N SER A 140 8.98 7.55 -0.21
CA SER A 140 7.94 6.62 -0.62
C SER A 140 7.42 6.92 -2.01
N TRP A 141 6.86 5.91 -2.65
CA TRP A 141 6.25 6.08 -3.97
C TRP A 141 5.09 5.11 -4.18
N THR A 142 4.07 5.56 -4.89
CA THR A 142 2.89 4.76 -5.25
C THR A 142 2.63 4.83 -6.77
N SER A 143 2.34 3.70 -7.39
CA SER A 143 1.85 3.56 -8.76
C SER A 143 0.60 2.72 -8.82
N ASP A 144 -0.43 3.28 -9.44
CA ASP A 144 -1.70 2.64 -9.76
C ASP A 144 -1.69 1.93 -11.13
N TYR A 145 -0.66 2.18 -11.96
CA TYR A 145 -0.47 1.47 -13.23
C TYR A 145 -0.11 0.01 -12.99
N ALA A 146 -0.66 -0.90 -13.80
CA ALA A 146 -0.35 -2.32 -13.71
C ALA A 146 1.15 -2.60 -14.07
N PRO A 147 1.91 -3.29 -13.19
CA PRO A 147 1.50 -3.81 -11.89
C PRO A 147 1.41 -2.70 -10.83
N SER A 148 0.25 -2.62 -10.14
CA SER A 148 0.06 -1.63 -9.07
C SER A 148 1.05 -1.92 -7.95
N GLU A 149 1.81 -0.92 -7.57
CA GLU A 149 2.95 -1.09 -6.68
C GLU A 149 3.12 0.13 -5.80
N THR A 150 3.50 -0.12 -4.55
CA THR A 150 3.92 0.94 -3.64
C THR A 150 5.19 0.52 -2.93
N TRP A 151 6.10 1.45 -2.68
CA TRP A 151 7.23 1.20 -1.78
C TRP A 151 7.41 2.30 -0.76
N THR A 152 7.92 1.92 0.41
CA THR A 152 8.36 2.86 1.46
C THR A 152 9.82 2.55 1.83
N LEU A 153 10.68 3.56 1.71
CA LEU A 153 12.08 3.51 2.07
C LEU A 153 12.24 4.05 3.49
N THR A 154 12.83 3.27 4.39
CA THR A 154 13.01 3.66 5.79
C THR A 154 14.41 3.43 6.29
N ARG A 155 14.73 4.06 7.44
CA ARG A 155 15.86 3.71 8.28
C ARG A 155 15.36 3.01 9.54
N ASP A 156 15.79 1.78 9.75
CA ASP A 156 15.54 0.97 10.95
C ASP A 156 16.57 1.33 12.03
N SER A 157 16.12 2.01 13.08
CA SER A 157 16.97 2.42 14.21
C SER A 157 17.44 1.27 15.10
N SER A 158 16.83 0.08 14.99
CA SER A 158 17.21 -1.11 15.75
C SER A 158 18.23 -2.00 15.02
N ALA A 159 18.43 -1.78 13.72
CA ALA A 159 19.28 -2.62 12.88
C ALA A 159 20.76 -2.25 13.04
N ALA A 160 21.56 -3.23 13.49
CA ALA A 160 23.02 -3.07 13.57
C ALA A 160 23.71 -3.22 12.19
N GLN A 161 23.07 -3.91 11.24
CA GLN A 161 23.57 -4.13 9.89
C GLN A 161 22.43 -3.92 8.89
N ALA A 162 22.78 -3.36 7.72
CA ALA A 162 21.84 -3.04 6.66
C ALA A 162 20.60 -2.25 7.16
N PRO A 163 20.79 -1.06 7.74
CA PRO A 163 19.73 -0.32 8.43
C PRO A 163 18.72 0.33 7.49
N ILE A 164 18.99 0.35 6.18
CA ILE A 164 18.04 0.88 5.21
C ILE A 164 17.10 -0.24 4.79
N ARG A 165 15.79 -0.02 4.96
CA ARG A 165 14.76 -1.00 4.61
C ARG A 165 13.90 -0.48 3.47
N VAL A 166 13.53 -1.38 2.57
CA VAL A 166 12.50 -1.13 1.55
C VAL A 166 11.33 -2.05 1.86
N PHE A 167 10.17 -1.46 2.10
CA PHE A 167 8.90 -2.19 2.19
C PHE A 167 8.18 -2.06 0.86
N LEU A 168 8.16 -3.13 0.08
CA LEU A 168 7.56 -3.21 -1.23
C LEU A 168 6.21 -3.92 -1.16
N GLU A 169 5.16 -3.21 -1.55
CA GLU A 169 3.80 -3.69 -1.69
C GLU A 169 3.46 -3.88 -3.17
N GLU A 170 3.08 -5.09 -3.55
CA GLU A 170 2.69 -5.42 -4.93
C GLU A 170 1.25 -5.96 -4.94
N GLY A 171 0.38 -5.32 -5.72
CA GLY A 171 -1.00 -5.76 -5.92
C GLY A 171 -1.12 -6.81 -7.02
N ASN A 172 -1.97 -7.82 -6.80
CA ASN A 172 -2.40 -8.79 -7.80
C ASN A 172 -3.92 -8.68 -7.99
N PRO A 173 -4.38 -7.92 -9.00
CA PRO A 173 -5.80 -7.71 -9.21
C PRO A 173 -6.55 -8.99 -9.60
N ASP A 174 -5.91 -9.92 -10.32
CA ASP A 174 -6.54 -11.18 -10.74
C ASP A 174 -6.86 -12.08 -9.55
N ALA A 175 -5.98 -12.10 -8.54
CA ALA A 175 -6.17 -12.86 -7.32
C ALA A 175 -6.91 -12.08 -6.22
N HIS A 176 -7.19 -10.78 -6.44
CA HIS A 176 -7.68 -9.84 -5.42
C HIS A 176 -6.85 -9.88 -4.13
N THR A 177 -5.53 -9.95 -4.28
CA THR A 177 -4.57 -10.01 -3.17
C THR A 177 -3.42 -9.03 -3.34
N TYR A 178 -2.64 -8.82 -2.29
CA TYR A 178 -1.37 -8.10 -2.35
C TYR A 178 -0.30 -8.79 -1.50
N THR A 179 0.96 -8.50 -1.78
CA THR A 179 2.09 -8.95 -0.97
C THR A 179 2.89 -7.77 -0.45
N MET A 180 3.32 -7.84 0.82
CA MET A 180 4.32 -6.94 1.40
C MET A 180 5.64 -7.67 1.58
N ARG A 181 6.75 -7.09 1.12
CA ARG A 181 8.11 -7.65 1.27
C ARG A 181 9.05 -6.60 1.84
N GLU A 182 9.88 -7.02 2.78
CA GLU A 182 10.96 -6.19 3.32
C GLU A 182 12.27 -6.59 2.67
N GLY A 183 13.02 -5.61 2.17
CA GLY A 183 14.41 -5.74 1.80
C GLY A 183 15.32 -4.89 2.67
N ALA A 184 16.59 -5.28 2.74
CA ALA A 184 17.58 -4.62 3.59
C ALA A 184 18.85 -4.25 2.83
N PHE A 185 19.30 -3.02 3.02
CA PHE A 185 20.42 -2.43 2.30
C PHE A 185 21.40 -1.77 3.27
N ALA A 186 22.68 -1.79 2.89
CA ALA A 186 23.74 -1.14 3.66
C ALA A 186 23.54 0.38 3.78
N ASP A 187 23.05 1.01 2.71
CA ASP A 187 22.85 2.45 2.59
C ASP A 187 21.72 2.80 1.62
N GLU A 188 21.37 4.09 1.58
CA GLU A 188 20.26 4.61 0.78
C GLU A 188 20.54 4.51 -0.72
N ALA A 189 21.78 4.70 -1.15
CA ALA A 189 22.15 4.65 -2.56
C ALA A 189 21.97 3.23 -3.12
N ALA A 190 22.36 2.20 -2.36
CA ALA A 190 22.12 0.80 -2.73
C ALA A 190 20.63 0.47 -2.85
N ALA A 191 19.81 0.97 -1.92
CA ALA A 191 18.36 0.78 -1.97
C ALA A 191 17.73 1.48 -3.18
N ARG A 192 18.12 2.74 -3.46
CA ARG A 192 17.63 3.49 -4.63
C ARG A 192 18.05 2.85 -5.94
N HIS A 193 19.30 2.41 -6.05
CA HIS A 193 19.77 1.70 -7.24
C HIS A 193 18.95 0.43 -7.49
N TRP A 194 18.61 -0.33 -6.44
CA TRP A 194 17.74 -1.49 -6.59
C TRP A 194 16.30 -1.12 -6.99
N LEU A 195 15.76 -0.02 -6.45
CA LEU A 195 14.44 0.49 -6.85
C LEU A 195 14.39 0.89 -8.33
N GLU A 196 15.49 1.44 -8.86
CA GLU A 196 15.67 1.79 -10.28
C GLU A 196 15.92 0.57 -11.17
N ASP A 197 16.72 -0.40 -10.71
CA ASP A 197 17.06 -1.64 -11.42
C ASP A 197 16.82 -2.88 -10.55
N ARG A 198 15.67 -3.53 -10.81
CA ARG A 198 15.20 -4.74 -10.11
C ARG A 198 15.62 -6.04 -10.77
N SER A 199 16.68 -6.03 -11.58
CA SER A 199 17.23 -7.24 -12.20
C SER A 199 17.73 -8.26 -11.19
N SER A 200 18.03 -7.85 -9.95
CA SER A 200 18.41 -8.72 -8.85
C SER A 200 17.28 -8.92 -7.82
N PRO A 201 17.19 -10.08 -7.15
CA PRO A 201 16.20 -10.30 -6.10
C PRO A 201 16.31 -9.27 -4.97
N LEU A 202 15.18 -8.93 -4.35
CA LEU A 202 15.14 -8.08 -3.15
C LEU A 202 16.05 -8.67 -2.05
N PRO A 203 17.09 -7.95 -1.59
CA PRO A 203 17.99 -8.45 -0.56
C PRO A 203 17.28 -8.66 0.76
N GLN A 204 17.39 -9.85 1.35
CA GLN A 204 16.67 -10.18 2.58
C GLN A 204 17.32 -9.53 3.82
N PRO A 205 16.53 -9.12 4.83
CA PRO A 205 17.09 -8.64 6.09
C PRO A 205 17.97 -9.68 6.79
N PRO A 206 19.16 -9.31 7.27
CA PRO A 206 20.10 -10.25 7.92
C PRO A 206 19.55 -10.85 9.22
N ASP A 207 18.57 -10.18 9.81
CA ASP A 207 17.95 -10.55 11.09
C ASP A 207 16.82 -11.57 10.91
N TYR A 208 16.43 -11.89 9.68
CA TYR A 208 15.42 -12.92 9.40
C TYR A 208 15.97 -14.31 9.74
N ARG A 209 15.74 -14.73 10.98
CA ARG A 209 16.10 -16.06 11.51
C ARG A 209 14.85 -16.75 12.04
N GLY A 210 14.94 -18.07 12.23
CA GLY A 210 13.87 -18.86 12.83
C GLY A 210 12.54 -18.74 12.08
N GLU A 211 11.50 -18.28 12.76
CA GLU A 211 10.17 -18.19 12.18
C GLU A 211 10.06 -17.22 11.00
N ALA A 212 10.82 -16.12 10.99
CA ALA A 212 10.81 -15.18 9.86
C ALA A 212 11.34 -15.86 8.57
N ALA A 213 12.40 -16.67 8.69
CA ALA A 213 12.92 -17.47 7.59
C ALA A 213 11.94 -18.58 7.15
N ALA A 214 11.20 -19.17 8.09
CA ALA A 214 10.15 -20.14 7.78
C ALA A 214 8.96 -19.49 7.04
N ARG A 215 8.54 -18.28 7.43
CA ARG A 215 7.52 -17.48 6.73
C ARG A 215 7.96 -17.13 5.31
N LEU A 216 9.21 -16.66 5.13
CA LEU A 216 9.80 -16.43 3.81
C LEU A 216 9.74 -17.67 2.91
N THR A 217 10.18 -18.81 3.43
CA THR A 217 10.21 -20.06 2.65
C THR A 217 8.80 -20.47 2.20
N ARG A 218 7.81 -20.37 3.10
CA ARG A 218 6.41 -20.66 2.76
C ARG A 218 5.85 -19.69 1.73
N ALA A 219 6.10 -18.39 1.87
CA ALA A 219 5.66 -17.38 0.91
C ALA A 219 6.29 -17.61 -0.49
N ALA A 220 7.57 -18.00 -0.54
CA ALA A 220 8.22 -18.38 -1.79
C ALA A 220 7.56 -19.60 -2.46
N LEU A 221 7.27 -20.65 -1.68
CA LEU A 221 6.59 -21.85 -2.16
C LEU A 221 5.20 -21.55 -2.73
N THR A 222 4.38 -20.75 -2.03
CA THR A 222 3.04 -20.37 -2.49
C THR A 222 3.09 -19.67 -3.85
N ARG A 223 4.03 -18.75 -4.05
CA ARG A 223 4.22 -18.05 -5.34
C ARG A 223 4.62 -19.01 -6.46
N SER A 224 5.57 -19.91 -6.19
CA SER A 224 6.01 -20.90 -7.19
C SER A 224 4.90 -21.90 -7.55
N SER A 225 4.06 -22.31 -6.60
CA SER A 225 2.92 -23.19 -6.87
C SER A 225 1.82 -22.50 -7.68
N GLY A 226 1.56 -21.20 -7.45
CA GLY A 226 0.61 -20.41 -8.26
C GLY A 226 1.08 -20.16 -9.68
N ALA A 227 2.39 -19.94 -9.89
CA ALA A 227 2.99 -19.78 -11.22
C ALA A 227 3.04 -21.08 -12.03
N SER A 228 2.91 -22.24 -11.38
CA SER A 228 3.01 -23.56 -12.00
C SER A 228 1.67 -24.10 -12.52
N ALA A 229 0.63 -23.28 -12.64
CA ALA A 229 -0.59 -23.61 -13.39
C ALA A 229 -0.25 -23.66 -14.89
N ILE A 230 0.04 -24.87 -15.35
CA ILE A 230 0.45 -25.25 -16.71
C ILE A 230 -0.43 -24.58 -17.80
N PRO A 231 0.14 -24.04 -18.90
CA PRO A 231 -0.65 -23.58 -20.04
C PRO A 231 -1.44 -24.76 -20.60
N LYS A 232 -2.75 -24.59 -20.78
CA LYS A 232 -3.58 -25.50 -21.57
C LYS A 232 -2.96 -25.62 -22.97
N ALA A 233 -2.12 -26.63 -23.16
CA ALA A 233 -1.81 -27.17 -24.47
C ALA A 233 -3.13 -27.75 -25.01
N GLY A 234 -3.85 -26.93 -25.76
CA GLY A 234 -4.99 -27.36 -26.56
C GLY A 234 -4.50 -28.33 -27.61
N LEU A 235 -4.63 -29.62 -27.31
CA LEU A 235 -4.88 -30.66 -28.30
C LEU A 235 -6.20 -30.29 -28.99
N ASP A 236 -6.13 -29.58 -30.12
CA ASP A 236 -7.21 -29.56 -31.10
C ASP A 236 -6.76 -30.34 -32.34
N THR A 237 -7.09 -31.63 -32.28
CA THR A 237 -7.40 -32.44 -33.46
C THR A 237 -8.64 -31.87 -34.15
N GLY A 238 -8.50 -31.51 -35.42
CA GLY A 238 -9.60 -31.54 -36.39
C GLY A 238 -10.12 -30.19 -36.86
N ASN A 239 -9.61 -29.73 -38.01
CA ASN A 239 -10.45 -29.76 -39.21
C ASN A 239 -9.63 -29.54 -40.47
N ALA A 240 -9.74 -30.51 -41.38
CA ALA A 240 -9.23 -30.45 -42.73
C ALA A 240 -9.96 -29.36 -43.54
N PRO A 241 -9.24 -28.52 -44.30
CA PRO A 241 -9.85 -27.77 -45.39
C PRO A 241 -9.89 -28.66 -46.64
N SER A 242 -11.11 -28.84 -47.15
CA SER A 242 -11.39 -29.43 -48.46
C SER A 242 -10.56 -28.75 -49.56
N ALA A 243 -9.97 -29.59 -50.42
CA ALA A 243 -9.16 -29.19 -51.55
C ALA A 243 -9.97 -28.34 -52.55
N GLY A 244 -9.71 -27.04 -52.56
CA GLY A 244 -10.02 -26.14 -53.67
C GLY A 244 -8.72 -25.80 -54.41
N THR A 245 -8.48 -26.48 -55.52
CA THR A 245 -7.39 -26.24 -56.47
C THR A 245 -7.35 -24.79 -56.95
N GLY A 246 -6.19 -24.14 -56.85
CA GLY A 246 -5.95 -22.86 -57.51
C GLY A 246 -4.62 -22.21 -57.15
N GLN A 247 -3.51 -22.70 -57.71
CA GLN A 247 -2.27 -21.94 -57.74
C GLN A 247 -1.82 -21.62 -59.17
N ARG A 248 -1.87 -20.30 -59.46
CA ARG A 248 -0.84 -19.45 -60.12
C ARG A 248 -0.60 -19.61 -61.65
N PRO A 249 0.08 -18.65 -62.36
CA PRO A 249 0.73 -17.41 -61.89
C PRO A 249 0.73 -16.13 -62.79
N THR A 250 0.76 -14.95 -62.12
CA THR A 250 1.51 -13.69 -62.44
C THR A 250 1.29 -12.97 -63.81
N PRO A 251 2.00 -11.86 -64.14
CA PRO A 251 1.77 -10.48 -63.69
C PRO A 251 1.57 -9.49 -64.89
N ARG A 252 1.06 -8.26 -64.66
CA ARG A 252 1.49 -6.97 -65.28
C ARG A 252 0.37 -5.90 -65.29
N ARG A 253 0.72 -4.71 -64.77
CA ARG A 253 0.24 -3.37 -65.18
C ARG A 253 0.77 -3.05 -66.61
N PRO A 254 0.37 -2.00 -67.35
CA PRO A 254 -0.62 -0.92 -67.09
C PRO A 254 -1.54 -0.56 -68.28
N MET A 255 -2.66 0.13 -68.02
CA MET A 255 -2.98 1.51 -68.44
C MET A 255 -4.39 1.86 -67.98
#